data_AF-A0A5N9DU90-F1
#
_entry.id   AF-A0A5N9DU90-F1
#
_cell.length_a   1.000
_cell.length_b   1.000
_cell.length_c   1.000
_cell.angle_alpha   90.00
_cell.angle_beta   90.00
_cell.angle_gamma   90.00
#
_symmetry.space_group_name_H-M   'P 1'
#
loop_
_entity.id
_entity.type
_entity.pdbx_description
1 polymer ?
#
loop_
_entity_poly.entity_id
_entity_poly.type
_entity_poly.pdbx_seq_one_letter_code
_entity_poly.pdbx_strand_id
1 'polypeptide(L)'
;MKSIERVELEHLMRRASLGVSHFEIETLGRQSYKETVEKLLEPEKQQDYDGNMFFRYHPMADIGMFSLGHAQLNWMYRMTNSQRYLQEKMALFWHHIFATGDGKLENGFAMHSQINMFREHGMGNYRTLLIELAKDPA
;
A
#
# COMPACT_ATOMS: atom_id res chain seq x y z
N MET A 1 -23.12 -15.38 7.35
CA MET A 1 -21.93 -15.45 8.23
C MET A 1 -22.39 -15.44 9.68
N LYS A 2 -21.80 -16.25 10.56
CA LYS A 2 -22.13 -16.17 11.99
C LYS A 2 -21.71 -14.79 12.52
N SER A 3 -22.41 -14.27 13.53
CA SER A 3 -22.14 -12.92 14.07
C SER A 3 -20.69 -12.74 14.55
N ILE A 4 -20.08 -13.79 15.11
CA ILE A 4 -18.70 -13.79 15.62
C ILE A 4 -17.68 -13.66 14.47
N GLU A 5 -17.82 -14.46 13.40
CA GLU A 5 -16.93 -14.41 12.24
C GLU A 5 -16.94 -13.03 11.57
N ARG A 6 -18.09 -12.34 11.60
CA ARG A 6 -18.20 -10.96 11.11
C ARG A 6 -17.34 -10.00 11.91
N VAL A 7 -17.37 -10.09 13.24
CA VAL A 7 -16.61 -9.21 14.13
C VAL A 7 -15.11 -9.44 13.93
N GLU A 8 -14.67 -10.69 13.79
CA GLU A 8 -13.28 -11.05 13.53
C GLU A 8 -12.79 -10.52 12.19
N LEU A 9 -13.60 -10.67 11.13
CA LEU A 9 -13.28 -10.16 9.80
C LEU A 9 -13.19 -8.62 9.79
N GLU A 10 -14.15 -7.94 10.42
CA GLU A 10 -14.10 -6.48 10.54
C GLU A 10 -12.88 -6.02 11.34
N HIS A 11 -12.53 -6.73 12.43
CA HIS A 11 -11.34 -6.42 13.21
C HIS A 11 -10.06 -6.61 12.39
N LEU A 12 -9.94 -7.73 11.68
CA LEU A 12 -8.84 -7.99 10.76
C LEU A 12 -8.69 -6.87 9.75
N MET A 13 -9.76 -6.50 9.06
CA MET A 13 -9.69 -5.46 8.02
C MET A 13 -9.32 -4.08 8.59
N ARG A 14 -9.81 -3.69 9.77
CA ARG A 14 -9.34 -2.45 10.44
C ARG A 14 -7.82 -2.47 10.70
N ARG A 15 -7.24 -3.65 10.97
CA ARG A 15 -5.81 -3.82 11.26
C ARG A 15 -4.95 -4.06 10.02
N ALA A 16 -5.48 -4.67 8.97
CA ALA A 16 -4.74 -5.07 7.77
C ALA A 16 -4.95 -4.15 6.56
N SER A 17 -5.97 -3.28 6.56
CA SER A 17 -6.21 -2.32 5.47
C SER A 17 -6.14 -0.86 5.93
N LEU A 18 -6.32 0.07 4.99
CA LEU A 18 -6.41 1.51 5.22
C LEU A 18 -7.85 1.99 5.52
N GLY A 19 -8.74 1.06 5.89
CA GLY A 19 -10.18 1.26 5.98
C GLY A 19 -10.91 0.36 4.99
N VAL A 20 -12.11 -0.08 5.34
CA VAL A 20 -13.00 -0.85 4.46
C VAL A 20 -14.42 -0.36 4.70
N SER A 21 -15.15 -0.11 3.61
CA SER A 21 -16.56 0.28 3.68
C SER A 21 -17.43 -0.88 4.18
N HIS A 22 -18.62 -0.54 4.67
CA HIS A 22 -19.60 -1.55 5.09
C HIS A 22 -19.92 -2.54 3.96
N PHE A 23 -20.07 -2.01 2.74
CA PHE A 23 -20.37 -2.80 1.55
C PHE A 23 -19.26 -3.80 1.18
N GLU A 24 -17.99 -3.38 1.28
CA GLU A 24 -16.85 -4.27 1.05
C GLU A 24 -16.75 -5.35 2.13
N ILE A 25 -17.02 -5.03 3.40
CA ILE A 25 -17.10 -6.03 4.48
C ILE A 25 -18.23 -7.04 4.24
N GLU A 26 -19.40 -6.60 3.76
CA GLU A 26 -20.49 -7.52 3.39
C GLU A 26 -20.11 -8.44 2.23
N THR A 27 -19.38 -7.92 1.26
CA THR A 27 -18.86 -8.70 0.13
C THR A 27 -17.83 -9.72 0.58
N LEU A 28 -16.89 -9.32 1.45
CA LEU A 28 -15.90 -10.20 2.07
C LEU A 28 -16.55 -11.22 3.01
N GLY A 29 -17.70 -10.89 3.61
CA GLY A 29 -18.47 -11.81 4.46
C GLY A 29 -19.05 -13.04 3.73
N ARG A 30 -18.87 -13.11 2.40
CA ARG A 30 -19.12 -14.32 1.59
C ARG A 30 -17.92 -15.27 1.57
N GLN A 31 -16.75 -14.81 1.99
CA GLN A 31 -15.53 -15.58 2.15
C GLN A 31 -15.34 -15.94 3.63
N SER A 32 -14.63 -17.03 3.88
CA SER A 32 -14.17 -17.36 5.22
C SER A 32 -13.05 -16.41 5.67
N TYR A 33 -12.87 -16.30 6.98
CA TYR A 33 -11.74 -15.56 7.56
C TYR A 33 -10.40 -16.03 6.98
N LYS A 34 -10.20 -17.35 6.90
CA LYS A 34 -8.98 -17.95 6.36
C LYS A 34 -8.73 -17.53 4.91
N GLU A 35 -9.73 -17.62 4.04
CA GLU A 35 -9.61 -17.19 2.64
C GLU A 35 -9.25 -15.71 2.52
N THR A 36 -9.80 -14.86 3.40
CA THR A 36 -9.44 -13.43 3.42
C THR A 36 -7.99 -13.22 3.84
N VAL A 37 -7.51 -13.95 4.85
CA VAL A 37 -6.11 -13.89 5.29
C VAL A 37 -5.16 -14.33 4.17
N GLU A 38 -5.40 -15.48 3.54
CA GLU A 38 -4.58 -15.95 2.43
C GLU A 38 -4.56 -14.91 1.29
N LYS A 39 -5.72 -14.33 0.95
CA LYS A 39 -5.79 -13.26 -0.05
C LYS A 39 -4.93 -12.06 0.32
N LEU A 40 -4.96 -11.60 1.58
CA LEU A 40 -4.15 -10.47 2.05
C LEU A 40 -2.65 -10.74 1.98
N LEU A 41 -2.23 -11.99 2.21
CA LEU A 41 -0.82 -12.42 2.17
C LEU A 41 -0.29 -12.65 0.75
N GLU A 42 -1.18 -12.74 -0.24
CA GLU A 42 -0.84 -12.98 -1.66
C GLU A 42 -1.24 -11.78 -2.54
N PRO A 43 -0.64 -10.58 -2.34
CA PRO A 43 -1.00 -9.37 -3.08
C PRO A 43 -0.81 -9.51 -4.60
N GLU A 44 0.15 -10.31 -5.05
CA GLU A 44 0.44 -10.57 -6.46
C GLU A 44 -0.70 -11.29 -7.19
N LYS A 45 -1.54 -12.05 -6.47
CA LYS A 45 -2.73 -12.71 -7.04
C LYS A 45 -3.92 -11.77 -7.14
N GLN A 46 -3.83 -10.58 -6.56
CA GLN A 46 -4.87 -9.57 -6.61
C GLN A 46 -4.64 -8.61 -7.76
N GLN A 47 -5.74 -8.19 -8.39
CA GLN A 47 -5.72 -7.12 -9.37
C GLN A 47 -5.19 -5.84 -8.72
N ASP A 48 -4.22 -5.21 -9.38
CA ASP A 48 -3.73 -3.90 -8.95
C ASP A 48 -4.59 -2.78 -9.55
N TYR A 49 -4.38 -1.54 -9.10
CA TYR A 49 -5.10 -0.38 -9.63
C TYR A 49 -4.67 -0.02 -11.07
N ASP A 50 -5.56 0.65 -11.83
CA ASP A 50 -5.22 1.19 -13.14
C ASP A 50 -4.53 2.55 -13.01
N GLY A 51 -3.19 2.53 -12.93
CA GLY A 51 -2.38 3.75 -12.88
C GLY A 51 -2.48 4.59 -14.15
N ASN A 52 -2.65 3.97 -15.32
CA ASN A 52 -2.71 4.70 -16.58
C ASN A 52 -3.97 5.58 -16.66
N MET A 53 -5.10 5.10 -16.15
CA MET A 53 -6.32 5.91 -16.08
C MET A 53 -6.11 7.15 -15.19
N PHE A 54 -5.41 6.98 -14.07
CA PHE A 54 -5.08 8.10 -13.19
C PHE A 54 -4.14 9.11 -13.84
N PHE A 55 -3.06 8.65 -14.47
CA PHE A 55 -2.08 9.52 -15.12
C PHE A 55 -2.65 10.26 -16.33
N ARG A 56 -3.66 9.71 -17.02
CA ARG A 56 -4.39 10.42 -18.09
C ARG A 56 -5.07 11.69 -17.60
N TYR A 57 -5.62 11.69 -16.39
CA TYR A 57 -6.27 12.87 -15.80
C TYR A 57 -5.32 13.72 -14.94
N HIS A 58 -4.26 13.11 -14.41
CA HIS A 58 -3.28 13.75 -13.54
C HIS A 58 -1.85 13.47 -14.04
N PRO A 59 -1.47 13.98 -15.22
CA PRO A 59 -0.17 13.66 -15.83
C PRO A 59 1.02 14.14 -14.98
N MET A 60 0.81 15.17 -14.15
CA MET A 60 1.83 15.65 -13.22
C MET A 60 2.14 14.65 -12.11
N ALA A 61 1.24 13.71 -11.79
CA ALA A 61 1.49 12.65 -10.82
C ALA A 61 2.40 11.52 -11.37
N ASP A 62 2.71 11.56 -12.67
CA ASP A 62 3.65 10.66 -13.35
C ASP A 62 4.96 11.41 -13.68
N ILE A 63 4.86 12.48 -14.48
CA ILE A 63 6.02 13.22 -14.99
C ILE A 63 6.59 14.19 -13.93
N GLY A 64 5.73 14.69 -13.05
CA GLY A 64 6.05 15.73 -12.07
C GLY A 64 6.42 15.21 -10.69
N MET A 65 6.78 13.93 -10.56
CA MET A 65 7.05 13.28 -9.27
C MET A 65 8.24 13.85 -8.50
N PHE A 66 9.10 14.66 -9.13
CA PHE A 66 10.10 15.45 -8.41
C PHE A 66 9.48 16.41 -7.38
N SER A 67 8.25 16.88 -7.63
CA SER A 67 7.47 17.64 -6.66
C SER A 67 6.82 16.73 -5.63
N LEU A 68 7.03 17.03 -4.34
CA LEU A 68 6.42 16.30 -3.23
C LEU A 68 4.91 16.13 -3.37
N GLY A 69 4.19 17.20 -3.74
CA GLY A 69 2.73 17.17 -3.85
C GLY A 69 2.24 16.16 -4.91
N HIS A 70 2.96 16.02 -6.02
CA HIS A 70 2.62 15.04 -7.05
C HIS A 70 2.98 13.61 -6.63
N ALA A 71 4.12 13.41 -5.97
CA ALA A 71 4.50 12.09 -5.43
C ALA A 71 3.51 11.61 -4.36
N GLN A 72 3.05 12.52 -3.48
CA GLN A 72 2.01 12.24 -2.50
C GLN A 72 0.67 11.90 -3.18
N LEU A 73 0.26 12.67 -4.19
CA LEU A 73 -0.96 12.40 -4.93
C LEU A 73 -0.93 11.02 -5.60
N ASN A 74 0.19 10.65 -6.21
CA ASN A 74 0.40 9.32 -6.81
C ASN A 74 0.20 8.20 -5.79
N TRP A 75 0.88 8.27 -4.64
CA TRP A 75 0.77 7.23 -3.63
C TRP A 75 -0.61 7.19 -2.97
N MET A 76 -1.22 8.35 -2.69
CA MET A 76 -2.58 8.43 -2.16
C MET A 76 -3.60 7.79 -3.10
N TYR A 77 -3.47 8.01 -4.42
CA TYR A 77 -4.35 7.38 -5.40
C TYR A 77 -4.20 5.85 -5.36
N ARG A 78 -2.97 5.34 -5.36
CA ARG A 78 -2.68 3.91 -5.24
C ARG A 78 -3.27 3.30 -3.96
N MET A 79 -3.04 3.93 -2.80
CA MET A 79 -3.53 3.47 -1.50
C MET A 79 -5.05 3.34 -1.42
N THR A 80 -5.78 4.17 -2.17
CA THR A 80 -7.24 4.21 -2.16
C THR A 80 -7.90 3.38 -3.26
N ASN A 81 -7.17 3.03 -4.33
CA ASN A 81 -7.73 2.31 -5.48
C ASN A 81 -7.16 0.88 -5.64
N SER A 82 -6.06 0.54 -4.99
CA SER A 82 -5.52 -0.82 -5.03
C SER A 82 -6.25 -1.73 -4.04
N GLN A 83 -6.54 -2.97 -4.46
CA GLN A 83 -7.07 -4.01 -3.59
C GLN A 83 -5.98 -4.70 -2.75
N ARG A 84 -4.70 -4.37 -2.99
CA ARG A 84 -3.54 -4.91 -2.27
C ARG A 84 -3.34 -4.23 -0.91
N TYR A 85 -4.40 -4.23 -0.09
CA TYR A 85 -4.49 -3.42 1.12
C TYR A 85 -3.35 -3.64 2.11
N LEU A 86 -2.99 -4.90 2.39
CA LEU A 86 -1.94 -5.21 3.34
C LEU A 86 -0.57 -4.75 2.82
N GLN A 87 -0.31 -4.88 1.52
CA GLN A 87 0.94 -4.44 0.91
C GLN A 87 1.13 -2.92 1.05
N GLU A 88 0.11 -2.13 0.73
CA GLU A 88 0.18 -0.67 0.92
C GLU A 88 0.30 -0.27 2.39
N LYS A 89 -0.42 -0.96 3.27
CA LYS A 89 -0.34 -0.72 4.71
C LYS A 89 1.06 -1.02 5.26
N MET A 90 1.70 -2.08 4.78
CA MET A 90 3.08 -2.43 5.15
C MET A 90 4.08 -1.41 4.62
N ALA A 91 3.91 -0.91 3.39
CA ALA A 91 4.76 0.16 2.88
C ALA A 91 4.64 1.44 3.72
N LEU A 92 3.42 1.83 4.11
CA LEU A 92 3.19 2.96 5.00
C LEU A 92 3.81 2.74 6.39
N PHE A 93 3.69 1.55 6.94
CA PHE A 93 4.33 1.16 8.21
C PHE A 93 5.85 1.32 8.15
N TRP A 94 6.50 0.79 7.10
CA TRP A 94 7.95 0.89 6.94
C TRP A 94 8.42 2.31 6.69
N HIS A 95 7.67 3.10 5.92
CA HIS A 95 7.96 4.52 5.73
C HIS A 95 7.87 5.31 7.05
N HIS A 96 7.05 4.88 8.01
CA HIS A 96 7.01 5.51 9.34
C HIS A 96 8.24 5.17 10.20
N ILE A 97 8.82 3.98 10.02
CA ILE A 97 10.02 3.53 10.75
C ILE A 97 11.29 4.13 10.13
N PHE A 98 11.39 4.04 8.80
CA PHE A 98 12.50 4.54 8.00
C PHE A 98 12.05 5.81 7.29
N ALA A 99 11.74 6.83 8.10
CA ALA A 99 11.16 8.07 7.62
C ALA A 99 12.18 8.90 6.84
N THR A 100 11.81 9.21 5.60
CA THR A 100 12.57 10.10 4.72
C THR A 100 11.88 11.46 4.66
N GLY A 101 12.67 12.53 4.88
CA GLY A 101 12.15 13.89 4.95
C GLY A 101 12.40 14.67 3.66
N ASP A 102 11.33 15.21 3.07
CA ASP A 102 11.41 16.03 1.86
C ASP A 102 12.34 17.25 2.02
N GLY A 103 12.31 17.93 3.15
CA GLY A 103 13.11 19.15 3.38
C GLY A 103 14.63 18.97 3.35
N LYS A 104 15.13 17.73 3.24
CA LYS A 104 16.56 17.44 3.01
C LYS A 104 16.83 16.76 1.67
N LEU A 105 15.90 15.95 1.18
CA LEU A 105 16.06 15.21 -0.05
C LEU A 105 15.68 16.04 -1.28
N GLU A 106 14.63 16.87 -1.16
CA GLU A 106 14.03 17.69 -2.22
C GLU A 106 13.79 16.93 -3.53
N ASN A 107 13.48 15.64 -3.43
CA ASN A 107 13.32 14.75 -4.57
C ASN A 107 12.20 13.73 -4.31
N GLY A 108 10.98 14.08 -4.73
CA GLY A 108 9.81 13.21 -4.60
C GLY A 108 9.93 11.87 -5.33
N PHE A 109 10.76 11.76 -6.38
CA PHE A 109 10.97 10.51 -7.10
C PHE A 109 11.76 9.49 -6.26
N ALA A 110 12.79 9.95 -5.55
CA ALA A 110 13.57 9.10 -4.64
C ALA A 110 12.68 8.59 -3.49
N MET A 111 11.90 9.47 -2.84
CA MET A 111 10.90 9.06 -1.84
C MET A 111 9.89 8.04 -2.39
N HIS A 112 9.38 8.25 -3.60
CA HIS A 112 8.47 7.29 -4.22
C HIS A 112 9.14 5.94 -4.48
N SER A 113 10.39 5.95 -4.95
CA SER A 113 11.18 4.74 -5.17
C SER A 113 11.38 3.94 -3.88
N GLN A 114 11.67 4.62 -2.77
CA GLN A 114 11.78 3.99 -1.45
C GLN A 114 10.46 3.33 -1.02
N ILE A 115 9.33 3.98 -1.25
CA ILE A 115 8.00 3.39 -0.99
C ILE A 115 7.78 2.15 -1.86
N ASN A 116 8.20 2.17 -3.13
CA ASN A 116 8.13 1.01 -4.02
C ASN A 116 8.97 -0.14 -3.47
N MET A 117 10.20 0.14 -3.02
CA MET A 117 11.07 -0.83 -2.36
C MET A 117 10.42 -1.45 -1.11
N PHE A 118 9.75 -0.64 -0.28
CA PHE A 118 8.97 -1.16 0.85
C PHE A 118 7.79 -2.04 0.43
N ARG A 119 7.14 -1.77 -0.71
CA ARG A 119 6.08 -2.66 -1.22
C ARG A 119 6.62 -4.00 -1.70
N GLU A 120 7.80 -4.00 -2.29
CA GLU A 120 8.44 -5.20 -2.84
C GLU A 120 9.02 -6.09 -1.75
N HIS A 121 9.66 -5.50 -0.74
CA HIS A 121 10.40 -6.26 0.29
C HIS A 121 9.77 -6.24 1.68
N GLY A 122 8.83 -5.33 1.95
CA GLY A 122 8.31 -5.07 3.29
C GLY A 122 7.42 -6.17 3.88
N MET A 123 6.93 -7.09 3.07
CA MET A 123 6.20 -8.30 3.53
C MET A 123 7.10 -9.54 3.59
N GLY A 124 8.37 -9.43 3.18
CA GLY A 124 9.29 -10.54 3.03
C GLY A 124 10.34 -10.61 4.14
N ASN A 125 11.56 -10.98 3.74
CA ASN A 125 12.67 -11.16 4.68
C ASN A 125 13.25 -9.81 5.13
N TYR A 126 13.34 -9.61 6.45
CA TYR A 126 13.85 -8.38 7.04
C TYR A 126 15.30 -8.04 6.67
N ARG A 127 16.18 -9.05 6.54
CA ARG A 127 17.58 -8.82 6.11
C ARG A 127 17.63 -8.29 4.67
N THR A 128 16.81 -8.84 3.77
CA THR A 128 16.72 -8.35 2.39
C THR A 128 16.21 -6.91 2.37
N LEU A 129 15.15 -6.61 3.11
CA LEU A 129 14.62 -5.25 3.24
C LEU A 129 15.70 -4.24 3.66
N LEU A 130 16.50 -4.57 4.69
CA LEU A 130 17.57 -3.67 5.15
C LEU A 130 18.71 -3.51 4.13
N ILE A 131 19.02 -4.55 3.35
CA ILE A 131 20.03 -4.48 2.30
C ILE A 131 19.55 -3.57 1.16
N GLU A 132 18.30 -3.69 0.74
CA GLU A 132 17.75 -2.83 -0.32
C GLU A 132 17.58 -1.39 0.15
N LEU A 133 17.14 -1.18 1.39
CA LEU A 133 17.10 0.14 2.01
C LEU A 133 18.47 0.82 2.04
N ALA A 134 19.55 0.08 2.36
CA ALA A 134 20.90 0.66 2.40
C ALA A 134 21.45 1.10 1.03
N LYS A 135 20.85 0.62 -0.08
CA LYS A 135 21.19 1.05 -1.45
C LYS A 135 20.30 2.18 -1.94
N ASP A 136 19.15 2.41 -1.29
CA ASP A 136 18.18 3.40 -1.69
C ASP A 136 18.74 4.82 -1.44
N PRO A 137 18.63 5.75 -2.41
CA PRO A 137 19.20 7.08 -2.28
C PRO A 137 18.34 8.06 -1.47
N ALA A 138 17.13 7.68 -1.06
CA ALA A 138 16.20 8.52 -0.30
C ALA A 138 16.50 8.50 1.21
#